data_AF-A0A356WXA9-F1
#
_entry.id   AF-A0A356WXA9-F1
#
_cell.length_a   1.000
_cell.length_b   1.000
_cell.length_c   1.000
_cell.angle_alpha   90.00
_cell.angle_beta   90.00
_cell.angle_gamma   90.00
#
_symmetry.space_group_name_H-M   'P 1'
#
loop_
_entity.id
_entity.type
_entity.pdbx_description
1 polymer ?
#
loop_
_entity_poly.entity_id
_entity_poly.type
_entity_poly.pdbx_seq_one_letter_code
_entity_poly.pdbx_strand_id
1 'polypeptide(L)'
;VHHVHKKDAPSGTALSWKEWLDKEAEVTSAREGDVKGIHELTVKTGTEEITLKHKALDRALFAEGAIWAAKQMVENQDVENGVHAFGQLFDQIIMEEN
;
A
#
# COMPACT_ATOMS: atom_id res chain seq x y z
N VAL A 1 -10.14 -0.15 7.25
CA VAL A 1 -11.19 -1.19 7.37
C VAL A 1 -10.83 -2.40 6.51
N HIS A 2 -11.04 -3.63 7.00
CA HIS A 2 -10.89 -4.87 6.23
C HIS A 2 -12.00 -5.86 6.56
N HIS A 3 -12.09 -6.95 5.81
CA HIS A 3 -13.02 -8.05 6.02
C HIS A 3 -12.83 -8.72 7.39
N VAL A 4 -13.89 -9.34 7.90
CA VAL A 4 -13.94 -9.95 9.24
C VAL A 4 -12.90 -11.05 9.47
N HIS A 5 -12.47 -11.72 8.40
CA HIS A 5 -11.50 -12.82 8.47
C HIS A 5 -10.02 -12.37 8.48
N LYS A 6 -9.72 -11.07 8.45
CA LYS A 6 -8.32 -10.59 8.47
C LYS A 6 -7.74 -10.73 9.89
N LYS A 7 -6.68 -11.55 10.01
CA LYS A 7 -6.06 -11.93 11.29
C LYS A 7 -5.24 -10.82 11.95
N ASP A 8 -4.50 -10.04 11.17
CA ASP A 8 -3.56 -9.03 11.64
C ASP A 8 -4.21 -7.65 11.81
N ALA A 9 -3.97 -6.99 12.95
CA ALA A 9 -4.39 -5.62 13.24
C ALA A 9 -3.26 -4.86 13.96
N PRO A 10 -2.95 -3.61 13.56
CA PRO A 10 -3.43 -2.93 12.36
C PRO A 10 -2.91 -3.59 11.08
N SER A 11 -3.46 -3.23 9.92
CA SER A 11 -3.00 -3.80 8.65
C SER A 11 -1.60 -3.32 8.30
N GLY A 12 -0.80 -4.15 7.60
CA GLY A 12 0.53 -3.77 7.09
C GLY A 12 0.57 -2.41 6.39
N THR A 13 -0.34 -2.14 5.45
CA THR A 13 -0.43 -0.83 4.77
C THR A 13 -0.62 0.35 5.73
N ALA A 14 -1.39 0.18 6.81
CA ALA A 14 -1.57 1.24 7.80
C ALA A 14 -0.30 1.49 8.62
N LEU A 15 0.49 0.44 8.89
CA LEU A 15 1.81 0.57 9.51
C LEU A 15 2.78 1.29 8.57
N SER A 16 2.81 0.92 7.29
CA SER A 16 3.63 1.62 6.29
C SER A 16 3.25 3.09 6.17
N TRP A 17 1.95 3.43 6.17
CA TRP A 17 1.51 4.82 6.12
C TRP A 17 1.96 5.60 7.36
N LYS A 18 1.89 5.00 8.55
CA LYS A 18 2.38 5.63 9.78
C LYS A 18 3.90 5.85 9.72
N GLU A 19 4.64 4.88 9.21
CA GLU A 19 6.09 4.98 9.03
C GLU A 19 6.45 6.10 8.05
N TRP A 20 5.81 6.15 6.88
CA TRP A 20 6.04 7.19 5.87
C TRP A 20 5.64 8.59 6.33
N LEU A 21 4.63 8.70 7.18
CA LEU A 21 4.22 9.98 7.75
C LEU A 21 5.32 10.57 8.65
N ASP A 22 6.15 9.72 9.28
CA ASP A 22 7.21 10.12 10.23
C ASP A 22 6.70 11.10 11.32
N LYS A 23 5.48 10.86 11.79
CA LYS A 23 4.82 11.60 12.88
C LYS A 23 4.00 10.65 13.73
N GLU A 24 3.73 11.08 14.96
CA GLU A 24 2.73 10.39 15.78
C GLU A 24 1.35 10.50 15.13
N ALA A 25 0.74 9.35 14.90
CA ALA A 25 -0.61 9.23 14.40
C ALA A 25 -1.32 8.08 15.12
N GLU A 26 -2.58 8.32 15.48
CA GLU A 26 -3.47 7.28 15.96
C GLU A 26 -3.82 6.34 14.79
N VAL A 27 -3.63 5.04 14.98
CA VAL A 27 -4.00 4.03 13.99
C VAL A 27 -5.16 3.23 14.53
N THR A 28 -6.33 3.41 13.92
CA THR A 28 -7.53 2.62 14.23
C THR A 28 -7.70 1.49 13.22
N SER A 29 -8.46 0.47 13.59
CA SER A 29 -8.70 -0.69 12.73
C SER A 29 -10.10 -1.24 12.95
N ALA A 30 -10.86 -1.36 11.86
CA ALA A 30 -12.19 -1.97 11.85
C ALA A 30 -12.23 -3.24 11.00
N ARG A 31 -13.21 -4.09 11.30
CA ARG A 31 -13.50 -5.35 10.63
C ARG A 31 -14.96 -5.37 10.19
N GLU A 32 -15.20 -5.39 8.89
CA GLU A 32 -16.54 -5.21 8.33
C GLU A 32 -16.73 -6.08 7.09
N GLY A 33 -17.76 -6.92 7.14
CA GLY A 33 -18.20 -7.79 6.04
C GLY A 33 -17.06 -8.41 5.23
N ASP A 34 -17.11 -8.19 3.93
CA ASP A 34 -16.13 -8.65 2.94
C ASP A 34 -15.28 -7.50 2.35
N VAL A 35 -15.05 -6.44 3.13
CA VAL A 35 -14.23 -5.29 2.69
C VAL A 35 -12.81 -5.75 2.34
N LYS A 36 -12.36 -5.52 1.10
CA LYS A 36 -11.03 -5.99 0.65
C LYS A 36 -9.90 -5.20 1.30
N GLY A 37 -10.06 -3.88 1.40
CA GLY A 37 -9.18 -3.00 2.14
C GLY A 37 -9.57 -1.55 1.90
N ILE A 38 -9.73 -0.78 2.98
CA ILE A 38 -9.89 0.66 2.96
C ILE A 38 -8.89 1.26 3.94
N HIS A 39 -8.11 2.23 3.47
CA HIS A 39 -7.13 2.96 4.26
C HIS A 39 -7.40 4.45 4.09
N GLU A 40 -7.47 5.16 5.21
CA GLU A 40 -7.75 6.58 5.26
C GLU A 40 -6.72 7.24 6.19
N LEU A 41 -6.15 8.34 5.74
CA LEU A 41 -5.26 9.21 6.51
C LEU A 41 -5.90 10.59 6.52
N THR A 42 -6.24 11.07 7.71
CA THR A 42 -6.82 12.40 7.89
C THR A 42 -5.84 13.27 8.66
N VAL A 43 -5.53 14.43 8.10
CA VAL A 43 -4.78 15.51 8.75
C VAL A 43 -5.75 16.64 9.01
N LYS A 44 -5.82 17.11 10.26
CA LYS A 44 -6.83 18.07 10.70
C LYS A 44 -6.21 19.16 11.57
N THR A 45 -6.66 20.39 11.36
CA THR A 45 -6.39 21.54 12.25
C THR A 45 -7.70 22.09 12.82
N GLY A 46 -7.67 23.23 13.52
CA GLY A 46 -8.88 23.90 13.96
C GLY A 46 -9.72 24.49 12.81
N THR A 47 -9.15 24.62 11.61
CA THR A 47 -9.79 25.35 10.49
C THR A 47 -9.84 24.56 9.19
N GLU A 48 -9.09 23.47 9.06
CA GLU A 48 -9.07 22.65 7.83
C GLU A 48 -8.92 21.16 8.12
N GLU A 49 -9.31 20.35 7.14
CA GLU A 49 -9.19 18.91 7.17
C GLU A 49 -8.87 18.41 5.76
N ILE A 50 -7.89 17.52 5.65
CA ILE A 50 -7.51 16.82 4.42
C ILE A 50 -7.57 15.33 4.68
N THR A 51 -8.20 14.57 3.79
CA THR A 51 -8.26 13.11 3.87
C THR A 51 -7.74 12.47 2.58
N LEU A 52 -6.75 11.61 2.70
CA LEU A 52 -6.30 10.70 1.65
C LEU A 52 -6.95 9.33 1.88
N LYS A 53 -7.64 8.81 0.86
CA LYS A 53 -8.34 7.53 0.93
C LYS A 53 -7.89 6.59 -0.19
N HIS A 54 -7.48 5.40 0.19
CA HIS A 54 -7.27 4.28 -0.72
C HIS A 54 -8.32 3.20 -0.45
N LYS A 55 -9.00 2.72 -1.50
CA LYS A 55 -10.01 1.66 -1.43
C LYS A 55 -9.72 0.60 -2.49
N ALA A 56 -9.36 -0.60 -2.04
CA ALA A 56 -9.29 -1.77 -2.91
C ALA A 56 -10.72 -2.29 -3.19
N LEU A 57 -11.13 -2.25 -4.45
CA LEU A 57 -12.44 -2.75 -4.89
C LEU A 57 -12.43 -4.27 -5.07
N ASP A 58 -11.31 -4.82 -5.54
CA ASP A 58 -11.10 -6.24 -5.78
C ASP A 58 -9.69 -6.64 -5.30
N ARG A 59 -9.49 -7.92 -5.01
CA ARG A 59 -8.16 -8.47 -4.72
C ARG A 59 -7.32 -8.68 -5.97
N ALA A 60 -7.92 -8.65 -7.16
CA ALA A 60 -7.24 -8.69 -8.46
C ALA A 60 -6.12 -7.63 -8.53
N LEU A 61 -6.32 -6.44 -7.96
CA LEU A 61 -5.31 -5.39 -7.83
C LEU A 61 -3.97 -5.90 -7.29
N PHE A 62 -4.00 -6.70 -6.22
CA PHE A 62 -2.79 -7.22 -5.60
C PHE A 62 -2.12 -8.30 -6.46
N ALA A 63 -2.94 -9.11 -7.15
CA ALA A 63 -2.45 -10.12 -8.08
C ALA A 63 -1.80 -9.48 -9.32
N GLU A 64 -2.41 -8.43 -9.87
CA GLU A 64 -1.88 -7.66 -10.99
C GLU A 64 -0.51 -7.05 -10.64
N GLY A 65 -0.38 -6.43 -9.46
CA GLY A 65 0.91 -5.91 -8.98
C GLY A 65 1.97 -7.01 -8.82
N ALA A 66 1.60 -8.17 -8.27
CA ALA A 66 2.52 -9.29 -8.13
C ALA A 66 2.98 -9.86 -9.49
N ILE A 67 2.05 -9.99 -10.45
CA ILE A 67 2.35 -10.43 -11.82
C ILE A 67 3.25 -9.42 -12.53
N TRP A 68 2.95 -8.12 -12.39
CA TRP A 68 3.78 -7.06 -12.95
C TRP A 68 5.20 -7.14 -12.40
N ALA A 69 5.37 -7.23 -11.07
CA ALA A 69 6.70 -7.34 -10.46
C ALA A 69 7.45 -8.60 -10.95
N ALA A 70 6.78 -9.75 -11.01
CA ALA A 70 7.38 -10.98 -11.51
C ALA A 70 7.83 -10.86 -12.97
N LYS A 71 7.01 -10.23 -13.82
CA LYS A 71 7.35 -9.97 -15.22
C LYS A 71 8.60 -9.11 -15.34
N GLN A 72 8.66 -8.02 -14.58
CA GLN A 72 9.82 -7.12 -14.58
C GLN A 72 11.10 -7.82 -14.12
N MET A 73 11.03 -8.60 -13.04
CA MET A 73 12.20 -9.34 -12.54
C MET A 73 12.73 -10.41 -13.51
N VAL A 74 11.90 -10.91 -14.43
CA VAL A 74 12.30 -11.95 -15.39
C VAL A 74 12.76 -11.35 -16.72
N GLU A 75 12.10 -10.27 -17.17
CA GLU A 75 12.31 -9.72 -18.51
C GLU A 75 13.24 -8.51 -18.53
N ASN A 76 13.31 -7.72 -17.45
CA ASN A 76 14.14 -6.52 -17.38
C ASN A 76 15.56 -6.87 -16.95
N GLN A 77 16.53 -6.65 -17.84
CA GLN A 77 17.95 -6.96 -17.62
C GLN A 77 18.65 -5.99 -16.67
N ASP A 78 18.04 -4.82 -16.41
CA ASP A 78 18.56 -3.79 -15.53
C ASP A 78 18.19 -4.05 -14.06
N VAL A 79 17.31 -5.03 -13.79
CA VAL A 79 16.98 -5.46 -12.43
C VAL A 79 18.08 -6.40 -11.92
N GLU A 80 18.86 -5.92 -10.94
CA GLU A 80 19.95 -6.70 -10.35
C GLU A 80 19.45 -7.96 -9.62
N ASN A 81 20.30 -8.98 -9.49
CA ASN A 81 19.98 -10.14 -8.65
C ASN A 81 19.94 -9.75 -7.17
N GLY A 82 18.85 -10.04 -6.47
CA GLY A 82 18.75 -9.74 -5.04
C GLY A 82 17.33 -9.78 -4.51
N VAL A 83 17.16 -9.19 -3.32
CA VAL A 83 15.84 -8.97 -2.71
C VAL A 83 15.44 -7.53 -2.95
N HIS A 84 14.31 -7.35 -3.63
CA HIS A 84 13.78 -6.04 -3.99
C HIS A 84 12.48 -5.78 -3.24
N ALA A 85 12.38 -4.61 -2.60
CA ALA A 85 11.09 -4.13 -2.16
C ALA A 85 10.28 -3.67 -3.39
N PHE A 86 8.98 -3.93 -3.39
CA PHE A 86 8.12 -3.57 -4.52
C PHE A 86 8.22 -2.10 -4.91
N GLY A 87 8.28 -1.18 -3.92
CA GLY A 87 8.43 0.25 -4.17
C GLY A 87 9.75 0.61 -4.87
N GLN A 88 10.85 -0.03 -4.48
CA GLN A 88 12.17 0.21 -5.10
C GLN A 88 12.20 -0.30 -6.54
N LEU A 89 11.65 -1.49 -6.78
CA LEU A 89 11.50 -2.06 -8.13
C LEU A 89 10.63 -1.14 -9.00
N PHE A 90 9.52 -0.64 -8.43
CA PHE A 90 8.63 0.28 -9.11
C PHE A 90 9.32 1.59 -9.49
N ASP A 91 10.01 2.22 -8.54
CA ASP A 91 10.70 3.49 -8.76
C ASP A 91 11.81 3.34 -9.80
N GLN A 92 12.62 2.27 -9.73
CA GLN A 92 13.66 2.00 -10.71
C GLN A 92 13.06 1.97 -12.14
N ILE A 93 12.02 1.19 -12.35
CA ILE A 93 11.47 0.95 -13.68
C ILE A 93 10.72 2.18 -14.22
N ILE A 94 9.91 2.84 -13.39
CA ILE A 94 9.06 3.95 -13.84
C ILE A 94 9.87 5.26 -13.97
N MET A 95 10.92 5.45 -13.18
CA MET A 95 11.78 6.63 -13.32
C MET A 95 12.75 6.51 -14.49
N GLU A 96 13.11 5.30 -14.92
CA GLU A 96 13.91 5.07 -16.13
C GLU A 96 13.11 5.30 -17.43
N GLU A 97 11.77 5.24 -17.38
CA GLU A 97 10.88 5.49 -18.53
C GLU A 97 10.58 6.99 -18.79
N ASN A 98 11.05 7.92 -17.92
CA ASN A 98 10.84 9.37 -18.03
C ASN A 98 12.13 10.15 -18.30
#